data_AF-A0A958T0J1-F1
#
_entry.id   AF-A0A958T0J1-F1
#
_cell.length_a   1.000
_cell.length_b   1.000
_cell.length_c   1.000
_cell.angle_alpha   90.00
_cell.angle_beta   90.00
_cell.angle_gamma   90.00
#
_symmetry.space_group_name_H-M   'P 1'
#
loop_
_entity.id
_entity.type
_entity.pdbx_description
1 polymer ?
#
loop_
_entity_poly.entity_id
_entity_poly.type
_entity_poly.pdbx_seq_one_letter_code
_entity_poly.pdbx_strand_id
1 'polypeptide(L)'
;MGRYFYDIFIEKGLTENTAVYLNMLILLAITVVLVFISDYIAKNILIRAFHVFAKGTKTKFDDLLIDHKTPNYVAHLVPLVIVLKSF
;
A
#
# COMPACT_ATOMS: atom_id res chain seq x y z
N MET A 1 1.90 24.10 1.88
CA MET A 1 2.69 22.85 1.98
C MET A 1 2.57 21.94 0.74
N GLY A 2 1.49 21.93 -0.05
CA GLY A 2 1.34 21.01 -1.21
C GLY A 2 1.63 21.57 -2.62
N ARG A 3 2.45 22.62 -2.77
CA ARG A 3 2.68 23.30 -4.06
C ARG A 3 4.07 23.06 -4.68
N TYR A 4 4.79 22.04 -4.22
CA TYR A 4 6.14 21.77 -4.72
C TYR A 4 6.19 21.56 -6.25
N PHE A 5 5.27 20.78 -6.82
CA PHE A 5 5.23 20.60 -8.28
C PHE A 5 4.67 21.82 -9.01
N TYR A 6 3.75 22.56 -8.37
CA TYR A 6 3.24 23.82 -8.90
C TYR A 6 4.37 24.84 -9.14
N ASP A 7 5.25 25.05 -8.15
CA ASP A 7 6.34 26.04 -8.26
C ASP A 7 7.31 25.68 -9.39
N ILE A 8 7.62 24.39 -9.56
CA ILE A 8 8.43 23.86 -10.68
C ILE A 8 7.78 24.14 -12.04
N PHE A 9 6.46 24.02 -12.13
CA PHE A 9 5.73 24.27 -13.38
C PHE A 9 5.67 25.76 -13.72
N ILE A 10 5.46 26.61 -12.71
CA ILE A 10 5.50 28.07 -12.89
C ILE A 10 6.89 28.52 -13.34
N GLU A 11 7.96 28.00 -12.74
CA GLU A 11 9.34 28.32 -13.13
C GLU A 11 9.66 27.89 -14.58
N LYS A 12 9.01 26.83 -15.07
CA LYS A 12 9.09 26.39 -16.47
C LYS A 12 8.23 27.21 -17.44
N GLY A 13 7.53 28.24 -16.96
CA GLY A 13 6.71 29.14 -17.78
C GLY A 13 5.30 28.63 -18.09
N LEU A 14 4.80 27.63 -17.34
CA LEU A 14 3.41 27.18 -17.49
C LEU A 14 2.43 28.18 -16.85
N THR A 15 1.23 28.28 -17.41
CA THR A 15 0.17 29.11 -16.83
C THR A 15 -0.31 28.55 -15.50
N GLU A 16 -0.74 29.44 -14.59
CA GLU A 16 -1.15 29.07 -13.23
C GLU A 16 -2.20 27.97 -13.20
N ASN A 17 -3.24 28.08 -14.05
CA ASN A 17 -4.29 27.07 -14.13
C ASN A 17 -3.72 25.70 -14.51
N THR A 18 -2.84 25.66 -15.51
CA THR A 18 -2.22 24.40 -15.99
C THR A 18 -1.33 23.79 -14.90
N ALA A 19 -0.55 24.61 -14.22
CA ALA A 19 0.31 24.18 -13.12
C ALA A 19 -0.50 23.62 -11.94
N VAL A 20 -1.66 24.20 -11.61
CA VAL A 20 -2.56 23.69 -10.56
C VAL A 20 -3.10 22.32 -10.92
N TYR A 21 -3.66 22.15 -12.13
CA TYR A 21 -4.22 20.87 -12.56
C TYR A 21 -3.15 19.77 -12.64
N LEU A 22 -1.96 20.08 -13.13
CA LEU A 22 -0.83 19.13 -13.15
C LEU A 22 -0.38 18.73 -11.75
N ASN A 23 -0.24 19.68 -10.82
CA ASN A 23 0.13 19.39 -9.44
C ASN A 23 -0.90 18.47 -8.77
N MET A 24 -2.20 18.71 -8.98
CA MET A 24 -3.27 17.85 -8.48
C MET A 24 -3.21 16.44 -9.08
N LEU A 25 -2.99 16.33 -10.40
CA LEU A 25 -2.93 15.05 -11.09
C LEU A 25 -1.74 14.21 -10.64
N ILE A 26 -0.57 14.83 -10.43
CA ILE A 26 0.63 14.17 -9.91
C ILE A 26 0.42 13.69 -8.48
N LEU A 27 -0.16 14.53 -7.61
CA LEU A 27 -0.46 14.14 -6.23
C LEU A 27 -1.41 12.93 -6.17
N LEU A 28 -2.43 12.92 -7.04
CA LEU A 28 -3.35 11.78 -7.15
C LEU A 28 -2.62 10.52 -7.62
N ALA A 29 -1.79 10.62 -8.66
CA ALA A 29 -1.02 9.49 -9.16
C ALA A 29 -0.07 8.91 -8.10
N ILE A 30 0.66 9.76 -7.38
CA ILE A 30 1.54 9.34 -6.27
C ILE A 30 0.73 8.62 -5.19
N THR A 31 -0.44 9.14 -4.83
CA THR A 31 -1.30 8.53 -3.81
C THR A 31 -1.76 7.13 -4.24
N VAL A 32 -2.22 6.97 -5.48
CA VAL A 32 -2.62 5.67 -6.02
C VAL A 32 -1.44 4.69 -5.98
N VAL A 33 -0.26 5.11 -6.42
CA VAL A 33 0.95 4.28 -6.40
C VAL A 33 1.31 3.87 -4.97
N LEU A 34 1.23 4.79 -4.00
CA LEU A 34 1.49 4.47 -2.58
C LEU A 34 0.51 3.43 -2.03
N VAL A 35 -0.77 3.53 -2.37
CA VAL A 35 -1.78 2.54 -1.95
C VAL A 35 -1.46 1.16 -2.53
N PHE A 36 -1.15 1.08 -3.83
CA PHE A 36 -0.79 -0.18 -4.48
C PHE A 36 0.48 -0.80 -3.88
N ILE A 37 1.50 0.02 -3.61
CA ILE A 37 2.74 -0.45 -2.97
C ILE A 37 2.46 -0.93 -1.55
N SER A 38 1.66 -0.20 -0.78
CA SER A 38 1.29 -0.57 0.58
C SER A 38 0.55 -1.92 0.60
N ASP A 39 -0.41 -2.13 -0.29
CA ASP A 39 -1.15 -3.38 -0.41
C ASP A 39 -0.23 -4.56 -0.77
N TYR A 40 0.70 -4.34 -1.71
CA TYR A 40 1.69 -5.33 -2.10
C TYR A 40 2.64 -5.70 -0.95
N ILE A 41 3.17 -4.69 -0.24
CA ILE A 41 4.05 -4.91 0.91
C ILE A 41 3.30 -5.63 2.03
N ALA A 42 2.07 -5.21 2.34
CA ALA A 42 1.25 -5.82 3.38
C ALA A 42 1.05 -7.31 3.13
N LYS A 43 0.70 -7.69 1.88
CA LYS A 43 0.55 -9.10 1.48
C LYS A 43 1.84 -9.90 1.71
N ASN A 44 2.99 -9.35 1.30
CA ASN A 44 4.27 -10.03 1.45
C ASN A 44 4.71 -10.17 2.91
N ILE A 45 4.52 -9.12 3.72
CA ILE A 45 4.80 -9.17 5.17
C ILE A 45 3.92 -10.22 5.84
N LEU A 46 2.62 -10.24 5.51
CA LEU A 46 1.68 -11.18 6.10
C LEU A 46 2.06 -12.63 5.82
N ILE A 47 2.35 -12.95 4.54
CA ILE A 47 2.79 -14.30 4.14
C ILE A 47 4.07 -14.71 4.89
N ARG A 48 5.04 -13.79 4.99
CA ARG A 48 6.30 -14.06 5.67
C ARG A 48 6.11 -14.24 7.18
N ALA A 49 5.25 -13.43 7.81
CA ALA A 49 4.90 -13.55 9.22
C ALA A 49 4.23 -14.91 9.52
N PHE A 50 3.31 -15.35 8.65
CA PHE A 50 2.70 -16.66 8.76
C PHE A 50 3.73 -17.79 8.65
N HIS A 51 4.67 -17.74 7.69
CA HIS A 51 5.74 -18.74 7.59
C HIS A 51 6.65 -18.79 8.83
N VAL A 52 6.99 -17.64 9.41
CA VAL A 52 7.82 -17.59 10.62
C VAL A 52 7.04 -18.15 11.81
N PHE A 53 5.76 -17.82 11.94
CA PHE A 53 4.91 -18.32 13.02
C PHE A 53 4.71 -19.83 12.94
N ALA A 54 4.49 -20.34 11.72
CA ALA A 54 4.22 -21.75 11.50
C ALA A 54 5.45 -22.63 11.81
N LYS A 55 6.67 -22.18 11.50
CA LYS A 55 7.93 -22.82 11.94
C LYS A 55 8.10 -22.95 13.46
N GLY A 56 7.50 -22.06 14.24
CA GLY A 56 7.56 -22.11 15.71
C GLY A 56 6.60 -23.12 16.34
N THR A 57 5.66 -23.66 15.57
CA THR A 57 4.61 -24.56 16.06
C THR A 57 4.78 -25.98 15.50
N LYS A 58 4.52 -27.03 16.30
CA LYS A 58 4.59 -28.44 15.84
C LYS A 58 3.45 -28.86 14.90
N THR A 59 2.62 -27.92 14.48
CA THR A 59 1.40 -28.14 13.70
C THR A 59 1.68 -28.01 12.19
N LYS A 60 0.98 -28.78 11.35
CA LYS A 60 1.00 -28.70 9.86
C LYS A 60 0.34 -27.41 9.34
N PHE A 61 0.70 -26.27 9.92
CA PHE A 61 0.04 -25.00 9.69
C PHE A 61 0.44 -24.41 8.33
N ASP A 62 1.70 -24.58 7.91
CA ASP A 62 2.19 -24.22 6.57
C ASP A 62 1.36 -24.92 5.48
N ASP A 63 1.11 -26.24 5.64
CA ASP A 63 0.32 -27.03 4.69
C ASP A 63 -1.12 -26.52 4.59
N LEU A 64 -1.78 -26.22 5.73
CA LEU A 64 -3.15 -25.70 5.76
C LEU A 64 -3.28 -24.31 5.12
N LEU A 65 -2.28 -23.43 5.29
CA LEU A 65 -2.28 -22.10 4.69
C LEU A 65 -2.14 -22.16 3.17
N ILE A 66 -1.30 -23.07 2.67
CA ILE A 66 -1.07 -23.27 1.24
C ILE A 66 -2.29 -23.95 0.60
N ASP A 67 -2.84 -24.99 1.23
CA ASP A 67 -3.95 -25.80 0.70
C ASP A 67 -5.26 -25.00 0.59
N HIS A 68 -5.54 -24.12 1.56
CA HIS A 68 -6.76 -23.30 1.56
C HIS A 68 -6.62 -21.91 0.91
N LYS A 69 -5.45 -21.57 0.34
CA LYS A 69 -5.14 -20.21 -0.18
C LYS A 69 -5.41 -19.11 0.86
N THR A 70 -5.36 -19.46 2.15
CA THR A 70 -5.68 -18.60 3.29
C THR A 70 -4.92 -17.27 3.27
N PRO A 71 -3.64 -17.18 2.87
CA PRO A 71 -2.93 -15.91 2.81
C PRO A 71 -3.56 -14.89 1.85
N ASN A 72 -4.20 -15.33 0.76
CA ASN A 72 -4.89 -14.42 -0.16
C ASN A 72 -6.17 -13.83 0.47
N TYR A 73 -6.92 -14.63 1.22
CA TYR A 73 -8.12 -14.15 1.92
C TYR A 73 -7.77 -13.29 3.13
N VAL A 74 -6.75 -13.66 3.91
CA VAL A 74 -6.31 -12.88 5.07
C VAL A 74 -5.60 -11.59 4.64
N ALA A 75 -4.95 -11.54 3.47
CA ALA A 75 -4.38 -10.30 2.94
C ALA A 75 -5.41 -9.17 2.81
N HIS A 76 -6.66 -9.49 2.46
CA HIS A 76 -7.76 -8.50 2.43
C HIS A 76 -8.24 -8.05 3.82
N LEU A 77 -7.92 -8.80 4.88
CA LEU A 77 -8.23 -8.42 6.27
C LEU A 77 -7.15 -7.49 6.85
N VAL A 78 -5.95 -7.45 6.28
CA VAL A 78 -4.84 -6.60 6.76
C VAL A 78 -5.20 -5.10 6.72
N PRO A 79 -5.79 -4.57 5.61
CA PRO A 79 -6.29 -3.20 5.60
C PRO A 79 -7.28 -2.91 6.74
N LEU A 80 -8.18 -3.85 7.04
CA LEU A 80 -9.18 -3.71 8.10
C LEU A 80 -8.54 -3.61 9.50
N VAL A 81 -7.53 -4.44 9.77
CA VAL A 81 -6.81 -4.45 11.06
C VAL A 81 -5.99 -3.16 11.25
N ILE A 82 -5.37 -2.64 10.19
CA ILE A 82 -4.63 -1.37 10.25
C ILE A 82 -5.59 -0.21 10.57
N VAL A 83 -6.76 -0.16 9.93
CA VAL A 83 -7.78 0.84 10.22
C VAL A 83 -8.24 0.74 11.68
N LEU A 84 -8.49 -0.48 12.18
CA LEU A 84 -8.94 -0.69 13.55
C LEU A 84 -7.91 -0.25 14.60
N LYS A 85 -6.60 -0.39 14.30
CA LYS A 85 -5.52 -0.01 15.22
C LYS A 85 -5.17 1.49 15.19
N SER A 86 -5.60 2.22 14.16
CA SER A 86 -5.44 3.67 14.07
C SER A 86 -6.50 4.46 14.87
N PHE A 87 -7.48 3.79 15.49
CA PHE A 87 -8.45 4.35 16.43
C PHE A 87 -8.14 3.90 17.86
#